data_AF-A0A1X1JZ89-F1
#
_entry.id   AF-A0A1X1JZ89-F1
#
_cell.length_a   1.000
_cell.length_b   1.000
_cell.length_c   1.000
_cell.angle_alpha   90.00
_cell.angle_beta   90.00
_cell.angle_gamma   90.00
#
_symmetry.space_group_name_H-M   'P 1'
#
loop_
_entity.id
_entity.type
_entity.pdbx_description
1 polymer ?
#
loop_
_entity_poly.entity_id
_entity_poly.type
_entity_poly.pdbx_seq_one_letter_code
_entity_poly.pdbx_strand_id
1 'polypeptide(L)'
;MSVIKIIVATHKQFVMPQDTELYLPIHVGCEGKNDLGFQGDNTGDNISVLNPYYCELTGLYWAWKNLECDYLGLVHYRRYFTKKTEVYNESINIDDVILDKDDIEKMLEVSNVIVPKKRKYYIETLYSHYTHTLDGTHLDLARKMIETKSPEYLSSFDKVMKQRSGYMFNMFIMKKELVDDYFTWLFPILDSMYECMDLSGLTAFEARLFGRVSELLFNVWLVKNNLTPKEVPFMYMEKVNLLKKAKSFLMAKFFGKKYGQSF
;
A
#
# COMPACT_ATOMS: atom_id res chain seq x y z
N MET A 1 3.67 -24.15 -13.90
CA MET A 1 4.03 -22.72 -13.91
C MET A 1 3.21 -22.05 -12.83
N SER A 2 3.80 -21.10 -12.09
CA SER A 2 3.08 -20.43 -11.01
C SER A 2 2.00 -19.51 -11.56
N VAL A 3 0.88 -19.42 -10.85
CA VAL A 3 -0.20 -18.46 -11.10
C VAL A 3 0.11 -17.19 -10.31
N ILE A 4 0.42 -16.10 -11.01
CA ILE A 4 0.72 -14.79 -10.43
C ILE A 4 -0.43 -13.86 -10.79
N LYS A 5 -1.04 -13.23 -9.79
CA LYS A 5 -2.05 -12.19 -9.98
C LYS A 5 -1.60 -10.90 -9.30
N ILE A 6 -1.51 -9.82 -10.05
CA ILE A 6 -1.23 -8.48 -9.54
C ILE A 6 -2.49 -7.66 -9.72
N ILE A 7 -3.13 -7.31 -8.62
CA ILE A 7 -4.27 -6.39 -8.70
C ILE A 7 -3.78 -4.96 -8.95
N VAL A 8 -4.48 -4.27 -9.84
CA VAL A 8 -4.29 -2.85 -10.11
C VAL A 8 -5.44 -2.11 -9.42
N ALA A 9 -5.17 -1.45 -8.30
CA ALA A 9 -6.23 -0.70 -7.60
C ALA A 9 -6.62 0.58 -8.35
N THR A 10 -7.88 0.65 -8.79
CA THR A 10 -8.46 1.73 -9.59
C THR A 10 -9.66 2.38 -8.89
N HIS A 11 -9.83 3.69 -9.06
CA HIS A 11 -11.04 4.43 -8.65
C HIS A 11 -11.55 5.37 -9.75
N LYS A 12 -10.98 5.25 -10.94
CA LYS A 12 -11.32 5.96 -12.17
C LYS A 12 -10.75 5.18 -13.35
N GLN A 13 -11.26 5.47 -14.55
CA GLN A 13 -10.70 4.96 -15.80
C GLN A 13 -9.23 5.31 -15.95
N PHE A 14 -8.44 4.34 -16.43
CA PHE A 14 -7.03 4.53 -16.74
C PHE A 14 -6.56 3.48 -17.76
N VAL A 15 -5.42 3.71 -18.41
CA VAL A 15 -4.82 2.75 -19.34
C VAL A 15 -4.26 1.57 -18.55
N MET A 16 -4.74 0.36 -18.84
CA MET A 16 -4.30 -0.86 -18.18
C MET A 16 -3.24 -1.60 -19.02
N PRO A 17 -2.34 -2.37 -18.39
CA PRO A 17 -1.47 -3.30 -19.09
C PRO A 17 -2.26 -4.28 -19.98
N GLN A 18 -1.66 -4.70 -21.10
CA GLN A 18 -2.28 -5.65 -22.03
C GLN A 18 -2.31 -7.07 -21.49
N ASP A 19 -1.37 -7.44 -20.61
CA ASP A 19 -1.35 -8.75 -19.95
C ASP A 19 -2.41 -8.80 -18.84
N THR A 20 -3.65 -9.09 -19.22
CA THR A 20 -4.81 -9.20 -18.31
C THR A 20 -4.76 -10.44 -17.42
N GLU A 21 -3.92 -11.42 -17.76
CA GLU A 21 -3.74 -12.59 -16.91
C GLU A 21 -2.84 -12.29 -15.73
N LEU A 22 -1.81 -11.45 -15.92
CA LEU A 22 -0.93 -11.00 -14.85
C LEU A 22 -1.51 -9.80 -14.08
N TYR A 23 -2.00 -8.77 -14.78
CA TYR A 23 -2.50 -7.52 -14.20
C TYR A 23 -4.01 -7.44 -14.25
N LEU A 24 -4.65 -7.56 -13.07
CA LEU A 24 -6.10 -7.54 -12.93
C LEU A 24 -6.57 -6.18 -12.39
N PRO A 25 -7.22 -5.32 -13.20
CA PRO A 25 -7.80 -4.07 -12.70
C PRO A 25 -8.97 -4.33 -11.75
N ILE A 26 -8.87 -3.76 -10.55
CA ILE A 26 -9.92 -3.80 -9.52
C ILE A 26 -10.46 -2.38 -9.29
N HIS A 27 -11.77 -2.19 -9.43
CA HIS A 27 -12.46 -1.00 -8.99
C HIS A 27 -12.63 -1.06 -7.47
N VAL A 28 -11.82 -0.29 -6.74
CA VAL A 28 -11.83 -0.30 -5.26
C VAL A 28 -12.91 0.61 -4.70
N GLY A 29 -13.58 0.14 -3.65
CA GLY A 29 -14.79 0.77 -3.13
C GLY A 29 -15.88 0.87 -4.19
N CYS A 30 -16.06 -0.18 -4.99
CA CYS A 30 -17.06 -0.23 -6.05
C CYS A 30 -18.49 -0.14 -5.49
N GLU A 31 -18.71 -0.51 -4.22
CA GLU A 31 -20.01 -0.46 -3.59
C GLU A 31 -20.65 0.94 -3.70
N GLY A 32 -21.85 1.00 -4.28
CA GLY A 32 -22.60 2.24 -4.48
C GLY A 32 -21.98 3.24 -5.47
N LYS A 33 -20.96 2.86 -6.26
CA LYS A 33 -20.33 3.71 -7.28
C LYS A 33 -20.70 3.29 -8.70
N ASN A 34 -20.52 4.21 -9.64
CA ASN A 34 -20.70 3.95 -11.06
C ASN A 34 -19.69 2.90 -11.56
N ASP A 35 -20.14 2.04 -12.45
CA ASP A 35 -19.30 1.02 -13.06
C ASP A 35 -18.16 1.65 -13.90
N LEU A 36 -16.94 1.15 -13.68
CA LEU A 36 -15.74 1.50 -14.44
C LEU A 36 -15.38 0.44 -15.49
N GLY A 37 -16.22 -0.57 -15.71
CA GLY A 37 -15.90 -1.69 -16.61
C GLY A 37 -14.71 -2.52 -16.14
N PHE A 38 -14.36 -2.43 -14.86
CA PHE A 38 -13.33 -3.25 -14.19
C PHE A 38 -13.98 -4.13 -13.14
N GLN A 39 -13.31 -5.20 -12.75
CA GLN A 39 -13.77 -6.07 -11.66
C GLN A 39 -13.96 -5.26 -10.38
N GLY A 40 -15.18 -5.26 -9.82
CA GLY A 40 -15.46 -4.60 -8.54
C GLY A 40 -14.89 -5.39 -7.36
N ASP A 41 -14.49 -4.68 -6.30
CA ASP A 41 -14.12 -5.30 -5.02
C ASP A 41 -15.33 -5.57 -4.09
N ASN A 42 -16.56 -5.45 -4.61
CA ASN A 42 -17.81 -5.57 -3.86
C ASN A 42 -18.57 -6.88 -4.11
N THR A 43 -17.87 -7.94 -4.52
CA THR A 43 -18.43 -9.27 -4.74
C THR A 43 -17.78 -10.30 -3.81
N GLY A 44 -18.43 -11.45 -3.60
CA GLY A 44 -17.88 -12.49 -2.71
C GLY A 44 -17.64 -11.97 -1.29
N ASP A 45 -16.59 -12.47 -0.63
CA ASP A 45 -16.17 -11.96 0.69
C ASP A 45 -15.38 -10.67 0.50
N ASN A 46 -15.88 -9.57 1.09
CA ASN A 46 -15.37 -8.24 0.82
C ASN A 46 -15.64 -7.21 1.91
N ILE A 47 -14.90 -6.10 1.81
CA ILE A 47 -15.03 -4.92 2.67
C ILE A 47 -15.09 -3.63 1.83
N SER A 48 -15.69 -3.69 0.63
CA SER A 48 -15.73 -2.56 -0.32
C SER A 48 -16.28 -1.28 0.31
N VAL A 49 -17.26 -1.42 1.20
CA VAL A 49 -17.88 -0.31 1.95
C VAL A 49 -16.89 0.49 2.79
N LEU A 50 -15.78 -0.13 3.21
CA LEU A 50 -14.74 0.49 4.04
C LEU A 50 -13.68 1.23 3.23
N ASN A 51 -13.79 1.28 1.89
CA ASN A 51 -12.83 1.94 1.02
C ASN A 51 -12.54 3.42 1.37
N PRO A 52 -13.51 4.25 1.83
CA PRO A 52 -13.21 5.61 2.29
C PRO A 52 -12.15 5.67 3.40
N TYR A 53 -11.99 4.58 4.16
CA TYR A 53 -11.11 4.47 5.32
C TYR A 53 -9.86 3.60 5.03
N TYR A 54 -10.07 2.42 4.45
CA TYR A 54 -9.05 1.40 4.19
C TYR A 54 -8.35 1.57 2.83
N CYS A 55 -8.89 2.43 1.96
CA CYS A 55 -8.35 2.70 0.63
C CYS A 55 -8.10 1.41 -0.17
N GLU A 56 -6.93 1.28 -0.81
CA GLU A 56 -6.56 0.16 -1.67
C GLU A 56 -6.52 -1.20 -0.93
N LEU A 57 -6.53 -1.22 0.41
CA LEU A 57 -6.63 -2.47 1.18
C LEU A 57 -7.94 -3.22 0.93
N THR A 58 -9.01 -2.52 0.53
CA THR A 58 -10.30 -3.15 0.17
C THR A 58 -10.17 -4.08 -1.03
N GLY A 59 -9.47 -3.62 -2.08
CA GLY A 59 -9.13 -4.47 -3.22
C GLY A 59 -8.21 -5.63 -2.86
N LEU A 60 -7.23 -5.40 -1.98
CA LEU A 60 -6.35 -6.47 -1.47
C LEU A 60 -7.11 -7.52 -0.65
N TYR A 61 -8.05 -7.10 0.21
CA TYR A 61 -8.90 -8.00 0.98
C TYR A 61 -9.75 -8.86 0.03
N TRP A 62 -10.41 -8.23 -0.94
CA TRP A 62 -11.17 -8.95 -1.95
C TRP A 62 -10.30 -9.96 -2.70
N ALA A 63 -9.11 -9.55 -3.16
CA ALA A 63 -8.20 -10.44 -3.86
C ALA A 63 -7.72 -11.60 -2.97
N TRP A 64 -7.45 -11.32 -1.69
CA TRP A 64 -7.04 -12.31 -0.70
C TRP A 64 -8.07 -13.42 -0.51
N LYS A 65 -9.36 -13.06 -0.50
CA LYS A 65 -10.47 -13.98 -0.24
C LYS A 65 -11.01 -14.70 -1.46
N ASN A 66 -10.90 -14.08 -2.64
CA ASN A 66 -11.64 -14.53 -3.82
C ASN A 66 -10.75 -14.99 -4.98
N LEU A 67 -9.44 -14.72 -4.96
CA LEU A 67 -8.52 -15.15 -6.02
C LEU A 67 -7.71 -16.38 -5.60
N GLU A 68 -7.76 -17.39 -6.48
CA GLU A 68 -6.88 -18.56 -6.43
C GLU A 68 -5.59 -18.24 -7.21
N CYS A 69 -4.48 -18.09 -6.50
CA CYS A 69 -3.15 -17.87 -7.08
C CYS A 69 -2.02 -18.30 -6.14
N ASP A 70 -0.84 -18.57 -6.70
CA ASP A 70 0.38 -18.88 -5.93
C ASP A 70 1.04 -17.61 -5.39
N TYR A 71 0.93 -16.51 -6.14
CA TYR A 71 1.47 -15.20 -5.78
C TYR A 71 0.41 -14.12 -6.00
N LEU A 72 0.30 -13.22 -5.03
CA LEU A 72 -0.58 -12.06 -5.09
C LEU A 72 0.24 -10.79 -4.92
N GLY A 73 -0.09 -9.78 -5.71
CA GLY A 73 0.51 -8.46 -5.62
C GLY A 73 -0.52 -7.34 -5.73
N LEU A 74 -0.09 -6.15 -5.31
CA LEU A 74 -0.83 -4.91 -5.49
C LEU A 74 0.08 -3.86 -6.14
N VAL A 75 -0.43 -3.24 -7.20
CA VAL A 75 0.05 -1.98 -7.74
C VAL A 75 -1.11 -0.98 -7.77
N HIS A 76 -0.80 0.31 -7.85
CA HIS A 76 -1.84 1.32 -8.00
C HIS A 76 -2.03 1.63 -9.48
N TYR A 77 -3.22 2.06 -9.91
CA TYR A 77 -3.52 2.36 -11.31
C TYR A 77 -2.53 3.30 -12.02
N ARG A 78 -1.83 4.14 -11.25
CA ARG A 78 -0.83 5.10 -11.74
C ARG A 78 0.59 4.85 -11.22
N ARG A 79 0.87 3.74 -10.52
CA ARG A 79 2.20 3.41 -9.97
C ARG A 79 2.47 1.92 -10.14
N TYR A 80 3.42 1.56 -10.99
CA TYR A 80 3.76 0.18 -11.32
C TYR A 80 5.23 -0.11 -11.02
N PHE A 81 5.54 -1.36 -10.71
CA PHE A 81 6.91 -1.87 -10.69
C PHE A 81 7.48 -1.88 -12.10
N THR A 82 8.75 -1.51 -12.24
CA THR A 82 9.38 -1.34 -13.55
C THR A 82 10.72 -2.03 -13.66
N LYS A 83 11.07 -2.41 -14.89
CA LYS A 83 12.33 -3.07 -15.26
C LYS A 83 13.56 -2.21 -14.91
N LYS A 84 13.40 -0.88 -15.02
CA LYS A 84 14.43 0.13 -14.76
C LYS A 84 13.84 1.40 -14.15
N THR A 85 14.72 2.25 -13.61
CA THR A 85 14.32 3.56 -13.07
C THR A 85 14.15 4.55 -14.22
N GLU A 86 12.94 5.02 -14.47
CA GLU A 86 12.62 5.98 -15.53
C GLU A 86 11.62 7.03 -15.06
N VAL A 87 11.62 8.18 -15.75
CA VAL A 87 10.68 9.28 -15.49
C VAL A 87 9.58 9.25 -16.55
N TYR A 88 8.35 9.47 -16.11
CA TYR A 88 7.19 9.53 -16.99
C TYR A 88 7.37 10.55 -18.12
N ASN A 89 7.03 10.12 -19.33
CA ASN A 89 6.78 10.98 -20.47
C ASN A 89 5.54 10.45 -21.23
N GLU A 90 4.90 11.31 -22.02
CA GLU A 90 3.62 11.00 -22.66
C GLU A 90 3.73 9.92 -23.77
N SER A 91 4.94 9.66 -24.27
CA SER A 91 5.20 8.61 -25.27
C SER A 91 5.46 7.22 -24.69
N ILE A 92 5.47 7.07 -23.35
CA ILE A 92 5.68 5.77 -22.72
C ILE A 92 4.48 4.85 -23.00
N ASN A 93 4.78 3.69 -23.59
CA ASN A 93 3.89 2.55 -23.54
C ASN A 93 4.13 1.78 -22.22
N ILE A 94 3.05 1.50 -21.49
CA ILE A 94 3.12 0.87 -20.16
C ILE A 94 3.75 -0.52 -20.21
N ASP A 95 3.41 -1.32 -21.22
CA ASP A 95 3.86 -2.73 -21.33
C ASP A 95 5.37 -2.85 -21.58
N ASP A 96 6.01 -1.80 -22.13
CA ASP A 96 7.45 -1.79 -22.41
C ASP A 96 8.30 -1.56 -21.14
N VAL A 97 7.69 -1.00 -20.08
CA VAL A 97 8.41 -0.50 -18.90
C VAL A 97 8.10 -1.26 -17.61
N ILE A 98 6.89 -1.80 -17.47
CA ILE A 98 6.49 -2.55 -16.27
C ILE A 98 7.14 -3.93 -16.22
N LEU A 99 7.18 -4.55 -15.04
CA LEU A 99 7.63 -5.94 -14.92
C LEU A 99 6.67 -6.90 -15.62
N ASP A 100 7.21 -7.82 -16.40
CA ASP A 100 6.45 -8.95 -16.95
C ASP A 100 6.55 -10.18 -16.04
N LYS A 101 5.86 -11.25 -16.43
CA LYS A 101 5.82 -12.50 -15.67
C LYS A 101 7.22 -13.08 -15.45
N ASP A 102 8.06 -13.09 -16.49
CA ASP A 102 9.39 -13.69 -16.45
C ASP A 102 10.33 -12.93 -15.50
N ASP A 103 10.24 -11.59 -15.49
CA ASP A 103 10.97 -10.76 -14.53
C ASP A 103 10.60 -11.11 -13.09
N ILE A 104 9.30 -11.24 -12.82
CA ILE A 104 8.75 -11.51 -11.50
C ILE A 104 9.17 -12.91 -11.03
N GLU A 105 9.01 -13.93 -11.87
CA GLU A 105 9.38 -15.32 -11.54
C GLU A 105 10.86 -15.41 -11.16
N LYS A 106 11.76 -14.81 -11.96
CA LYS A 106 13.21 -14.76 -11.65
C LYS A 106 13.52 -14.08 -10.32
N MET A 107 12.78 -13.05 -9.95
CA MET A 107 12.97 -12.37 -8.66
C MET A 107 12.45 -13.21 -7.49
N LEU A 108 11.35 -13.93 -7.70
CA LEU A 108 10.73 -14.79 -6.70
C LEU A 108 11.53 -16.06 -6.40
N GLU A 109 12.40 -16.49 -7.31
CA GLU A 109 13.39 -17.55 -7.05
C GLU A 109 14.37 -17.17 -5.93
N VAL A 110 14.63 -15.88 -5.74
CA VAL A 110 15.65 -15.38 -4.80
C VAL A 110 15.06 -14.71 -3.56
N SER A 111 13.84 -14.17 -3.65
CA SER A 111 13.14 -13.53 -2.52
C SER A 111 11.65 -13.80 -2.58
N ASN A 112 11.03 -14.12 -1.45
CA ASN A 112 9.59 -14.39 -1.40
C ASN A 112 8.71 -13.12 -1.48
N VAL A 113 9.31 -11.92 -1.46
CA VAL A 113 8.59 -10.64 -1.45
C VAL A 113 9.31 -9.63 -2.35
N ILE A 114 8.60 -9.06 -3.31
CA ILE A 114 9.06 -7.94 -4.14
C ILE A 114 8.36 -6.67 -3.67
N VAL A 115 9.09 -5.58 -3.51
CA VAL A 115 8.60 -4.30 -2.98
C VAL A 115 9.26 -3.13 -3.72
N PRO A 116 8.69 -1.91 -3.68
CA PRO A 116 9.37 -0.76 -4.24
C PRO A 116 10.58 -0.39 -3.39
N LYS A 117 11.53 0.34 -3.98
CA LYS A 117 12.67 0.91 -3.23
C LYS A 117 12.21 1.69 -2.00
N LYS A 118 12.95 1.57 -0.89
CA LYS A 118 12.66 2.34 0.34
C LYS A 118 12.68 3.84 0.09
N ARG A 119 11.76 4.53 0.74
CA ARG A 119 11.84 5.97 0.90
C ARG A 119 12.79 6.29 2.04
N LYS A 120 13.75 7.19 1.81
CA LYS A 120 14.71 7.67 2.83
C LYS A 120 14.27 9.03 3.38
N TYR A 121 14.27 9.16 4.70
CA TYR A 121 13.93 10.35 5.47
C TYR A 121 15.19 10.87 6.17
N TYR A 122 15.88 11.81 5.53
CA TYR A 122 17.20 12.28 5.98
C TYR A 122 17.18 13.09 7.27
N ILE A 123 16.02 13.57 7.73
CA ILE A 123 15.88 14.46 8.89
C ILE A 123 14.72 14.05 9.81
N GLU A 124 14.13 12.86 9.59
CA GLU A 124 12.96 12.36 10.33
C GLU A 124 13.03 10.84 10.48
N THR A 125 12.45 10.34 11.56
CA THR A 125 12.05 8.93 11.64
C THR A 125 10.69 8.72 10.96
N LEU A 126 10.30 7.47 10.73
CA LEU A 126 8.98 7.14 10.20
C LEU A 126 7.87 7.69 11.11
N TYR A 127 8.02 7.56 12.44
CA TYR A 127 7.07 8.13 13.39
C TYR A 127 7.01 9.66 13.30
N SER A 128 8.15 10.36 13.41
CA SER A 128 8.13 11.83 13.36
C SER A 128 7.62 12.37 12.03
N HIS A 129 7.92 11.68 10.92
CA HIS A 129 7.39 12.05 9.62
C HIS A 129 5.85 11.94 9.57
N TYR A 130 5.31 10.83 10.08
CA TYR A 130 3.86 10.63 10.16
C TYR A 130 3.23 11.70 11.06
N THR A 131 3.75 11.94 12.26
CA THR A 131 3.19 12.92 13.20
C THR A 131 3.34 14.37 12.74
N HIS A 132 4.30 14.71 11.88
CA HIS A 132 4.33 16.05 11.27
C HIS A 132 3.32 16.21 10.13
N THR A 133 3.01 15.13 9.42
CA THR A 133 2.13 15.19 8.23
C THR A 133 0.67 14.89 8.52
N LEU A 134 0.40 14.09 9.55
CA LEU A 134 -0.89 13.51 9.93
C LEU A 134 -1.04 13.53 11.46
N ASP A 135 -2.15 13.01 11.99
CA ASP A 135 -2.34 12.85 13.44
C ASP A 135 -1.54 11.65 13.98
N GLY A 136 -0.60 11.91 14.89
CA GLY A 136 0.26 10.89 15.48
C GLY A 136 -0.48 9.89 16.36
N THR A 137 -1.64 10.27 16.91
CA THR A 137 -2.44 9.40 17.78
C THR A 137 -2.88 8.12 17.08
N HIS A 138 -2.95 8.11 15.76
CA HIS A 138 -3.20 6.91 14.96
C HIS A 138 -2.14 5.83 15.18
N LEU A 139 -0.86 6.21 15.23
CA LEU A 139 0.24 5.26 15.45
C LEU A 139 0.29 4.82 16.92
N ASP A 140 -0.05 5.70 17.84
CA ASP A 140 -0.12 5.37 19.27
C ASP A 140 -1.25 4.35 19.53
N LEU A 141 -2.40 4.53 18.87
CA LEU A 141 -3.50 3.57 18.91
C LEU A 141 -3.13 2.23 18.26
N ALA A 142 -2.48 2.26 17.09
CA ALA A 142 -1.99 1.04 16.44
C ALA A 142 -1.04 0.25 17.36
N ARG A 143 -0.12 0.94 18.04
CA ARG A 143 0.79 0.34 19.02
C ARG A 143 0.01 -0.32 20.17
N LYS A 144 -1.01 0.34 20.70
CA LYS A 144 -1.88 -0.19 21.78
C LYS A 144 -2.65 -1.43 21.33
N MET A 145 -3.17 -1.44 20.09
CA MET A 145 -3.85 -2.62 19.53
C MET A 145 -2.89 -3.79 19.36
N ILE A 146 -1.65 -3.53 18.91
CA ILE A 146 -0.58 -4.54 18.82
C ILE A 146 -0.24 -5.10 20.21
N GLU A 147 -0.05 -4.24 21.21
CA GLU A 147 0.24 -4.68 22.59
C GLU A 147 -0.83 -5.62 23.15
N THR A 148 -2.10 -5.39 22.79
CA THR A 148 -3.22 -6.21 23.26
C THR A 148 -3.37 -7.52 22.48
N LYS A 149 -3.22 -7.49 21.15
CA LYS A 149 -3.55 -8.62 20.26
C LYS A 149 -2.35 -9.49 19.88
N SER A 150 -1.19 -8.88 19.71
CA SER A 150 0.03 -9.52 19.20
C SER A 150 1.26 -8.86 19.84
N PRO A 151 1.42 -8.94 21.19
CA PRO A 151 2.48 -8.26 21.92
C PRO A 151 3.89 -8.61 21.42
N GLU A 152 4.06 -9.78 20.81
CA GLU A 152 5.30 -10.22 20.19
C GLU A 152 5.77 -9.36 19.00
N TYR A 153 4.90 -8.50 18.43
CA TYR A 153 5.24 -7.52 17.40
C TYR A 153 5.71 -6.17 17.96
N LEU A 154 5.56 -5.91 19.27
CA LEU A 154 5.77 -4.59 19.86
C LEU A 154 7.21 -4.09 19.71
N SER A 155 8.20 -4.97 19.90
CA SER A 155 9.61 -4.64 19.69
C SER A 155 9.93 -4.29 18.23
N SER A 156 9.27 -4.96 17.29
CA SER A 156 9.42 -4.68 15.85
C SER A 156 8.76 -3.35 15.49
N PHE A 157 7.60 -3.05 16.09
CA PHE A 157 6.92 -1.77 15.94
C PHE A 157 7.83 -0.62 16.40
N ASP A 158 8.32 -0.69 17.64
CA ASP A 158 9.17 0.36 18.23
C ASP A 158 10.47 0.54 17.45
N LYS A 159 11.03 -0.54 16.90
CA LYS A 159 12.20 -0.49 16.02
C LYS A 159 11.88 0.25 14.72
N VAL A 160 10.79 -0.10 14.03
CA VAL A 160 10.40 0.51 12.74
C VAL A 160 10.06 1.99 12.91
N MET A 161 9.34 2.37 13.97
CA MET A 161 8.99 3.77 14.23
C MET A 161 10.21 4.70 14.38
N LYS A 162 11.36 4.15 14.81
CA LYS A 162 12.63 4.87 14.94
C LYS A 162 13.49 4.87 13.67
N GLN A 163 13.12 4.10 12.64
CA GLN A 163 13.88 4.05 11.38
C GLN A 163 13.71 5.34 10.58
N ARG A 164 14.69 5.63 9.74
CA ARG A 164 14.72 6.79 8.83
C ARG A 164 14.47 6.38 7.38
N SER A 165 13.95 5.18 7.16
CA SER A 165 13.58 4.69 5.85
C SER A 165 12.62 3.52 5.96
N GLY A 166 11.71 3.38 5.01
CA GLY A 166 10.73 2.29 4.98
C GLY A 166 10.06 2.17 3.61
N TYR A 167 9.28 1.12 3.44
CA TYR A 167 8.39 0.91 2.29
C TYR A 167 7.09 1.68 2.54
N MET A 168 6.89 2.79 1.84
CA MET A 168 5.81 3.74 2.12
C MET A 168 4.66 3.60 1.11
N PHE A 169 4.34 2.36 0.75
CA PHE A 169 3.25 1.99 -0.15
C PHE A 169 2.72 0.62 0.27
N ASN A 170 1.43 0.39 0.06
CA ASN A 170 0.85 -0.95 0.14
C ASN A 170 1.15 -1.81 -1.12
N MET A 171 2.23 -1.50 -1.86
CA MET A 171 2.60 -2.22 -3.08
C MET A 171 3.61 -3.32 -2.78
N PHE A 172 3.29 -4.54 -3.20
CA PHE A 172 4.17 -5.71 -3.12
C PHE A 172 3.77 -6.76 -4.16
N ILE A 173 4.62 -7.77 -4.36
CA ILE A 173 4.27 -9.06 -4.96
C ILE A 173 4.88 -10.15 -4.07
N MET A 174 4.08 -11.08 -3.55
CA MET A 174 4.58 -12.13 -2.66
C MET A 174 3.75 -13.40 -2.72
N LYS A 175 4.28 -14.50 -2.16
CA LYS A 175 3.58 -15.79 -2.05
C LYS A 175 2.24 -15.63 -1.34
N LYS A 176 1.22 -16.36 -1.78
CA LYS A 176 -0.13 -16.32 -1.18
C LYS A 176 -0.10 -16.63 0.32
N GLU A 177 0.72 -17.60 0.74
CA GLU A 177 0.91 -17.94 2.16
C GLU A 177 1.41 -16.76 3.01
N LEU A 178 2.29 -15.92 2.45
CA LEU A 178 2.77 -14.71 3.13
C LEU A 178 1.70 -13.62 3.19
N VAL A 179 0.82 -13.56 2.19
CA VAL A 179 -0.34 -12.66 2.20
C VAL A 179 -1.32 -13.10 3.28
N ASP A 180 -1.58 -14.40 3.38
CA ASP A 180 -2.46 -14.96 4.38
C ASP A 180 -1.94 -14.68 5.80
N ASP A 181 -0.64 -14.88 6.04
CA ASP A 181 0.02 -14.53 7.30
C ASP A 181 -0.08 -13.02 7.60
N TYR A 182 0.28 -12.17 6.63
CA TYR A 182 0.26 -10.72 6.80
C TYR A 182 -1.15 -10.18 7.10
N PHE A 183 -2.16 -10.63 6.36
CA PHE A 183 -3.53 -10.11 6.50
C PHE A 183 -4.26 -10.68 7.70
N THR A 184 -3.96 -11.91 8.11
CA THR A 184 -4.45 -12.46 9.38
C THR A 184 -3.92 -11.67 10.58
N TRP A 185 -2.73 -11.08 10.47
CA TRP A 185 -2.19 -10.15 11.47
C TRP A 185 -2.73 -8.73 11.34
N LEU A 186 -2.74 -8.17 10.12
CA LEU A 186 -3.04 -6.75 9.87
C LEU A 186 -4.50 -6.39 10.14
N PHE A 187 -5.47 -7.11 9.55
CA PHE A 187 -6.87 -6.71 9.60
C PHE A 187 -7.43 -6.67 11.03
N PRO A 188 -7.18 -7.67 11.91
CA PRO A 188 -7.64 -7.60 13.30
C PRO A 188 -7.11 -6.39 14.09
N ILE A 189 -5.94 -5.85 13.73
CA ILE A 189 -5.41 -4.63 14.32
C ILE A 189 -6.17 -3.41 13.80
N LEU A 190 -6.32 -3.29 12.47
CA LEU A 190 -7.00 -2.16 11.85
C LEU A 190 -8.48 -2.11 12.25
N ASP A 191 -9.15 -3.26 12.32
CA ASP A 191 -10.57 -3.35 12.67
C ASP A 191 -10.82 -2.91 14.11
N SER A 192 -9.95 -3.28 15.05
CA SER A 192 -10.07 -2.76 16.42
C SER A 192 -9.68 -1.29 16.55
N MET A 193 -8.80 -0.77 15.69
CA MET A 193 -8.63 0.69 15.61
C MET A 193 -9.93 1.35 15.12
N TYR A 194 -10.56 0.78 14.09
CA TYR A 194 -11.80 1.30 13.50
C TYR A 194 -12.95 1.34 14.50
N GLU A 195 -13.11 0.28 15.30
CA GLU A 195 -14.11 0.20 16.38
C GLU A 195 -13.86 1.20 17.52
N CYS A 196 -12.60 1.59 17.75
CA CYS A 196 -12.22 2.46 18.87
C CYS A 196 -12.22 3.96 18.52
N MET A 197 -12.45 4.32 17.25
CA MET A 197 -12.32 5.71 16.77
C MET A 197 -13.66 6.29 16.34
N ASP A 198 -13.94 7.52 16.78
CA ASP A 198 -14.97 8.34 16.17
C ASP A 198 -14.44 9.01 14.90
N LEU A 199 -15.01 8.64 13.75
CA LEU A 199 -14.60 9.12 12.43
C LEU A 199 -15.49 10.26 11.91
N SER A 200 -16.56 10.61 12.62
CA SER A 200 -17.60 11.55 12.14
C SER A 200 -17.07 12.96 11.88
N GLY A 201 -16.04 13.40 12.61
CA GLY A 201 -15.41 14.70 12.47
C GLY A 201 -14.29 14.77 11.42
N LEU A 202 -13.93 13.65 10.77
CA LEU A 202 -12.80 13.61 9.86
C LEU A 202 -13.17 14.05 8.44
N THR A 203 -12.30 14.83 7.80
CA THR A 203 -12.41 15.05 6.36
C THR A 203 -12.19 13.75 5.58
N ALA A 204 -12.67 13.69 4.33
CA ALA A 204 -12.41 12.54 3.45
C ALA A 204 -10.91 12.24 3.26
N PHE A 205 -10.04 13.24 3.41
CA PHE A 205 -8.60 13.02 3.41
C PHE A 205 -8.14 12.37 4.72
N GLU A 206 -8.56 12.86 5.88
CA GLU A 206 -8.13 12.33 7.18
C GLU A 206 -8.64 10.91 7.41
N ALA A 207 -9.88 10.62 7.01
CA ALA A 207 -10.56 9.33 7.15
C ALA A 207 -9.76 8.14 6.58
N ARG A 208 -8.88 8.38 5.60
CA ARG A 208 -7.99 7.39 4.96
C ARG A 208 -6.87 6.85 5.87
N LEU A 209 -6.97 7.06 7.19
CA LEU A 209 -5.89 6.80 8.13
C LEU A 209 -5.48 5.33 8.18
N PHE A 210 -6.42 4.38 8.08
CA PHE A 210 -6.14 2.94 8.19
C PHE A 210 -5.24 2.46 7.06
N GLY A 211 -5.53 2.89 5.82
CA GLY A 211 -4.67 2.62 4.68
C GLY A 211 -3.27 3.26 4.77
N ARG A 212 -3.11 4.33 5.57
CA ARG A 212 -1.79 4.94 5.82
C ARG A 212 -1.05 4.26 6.95
N VAL A 213 -1.75 3.89 8.02
CA VAL A 213 -1.18 3.12 9.13
C VAL A 213 -0.68 1.77 8.62
N SER A 214 -1.41 1.13 7.71
CA SER A 214 -1.01 -0.16 7.12
C SER A 214 0.33 -0.10 6.38
N GLU A 215 0.67 1.03 5.73
CA GLU A 215 1.98 1.19 5.07
C GLU A 215 3.12 1.04 6.08
N LEU A 216 2.94 1.57 7.29
CA LEU A 216 3.93 1.44 8.37
C LEU A 216 3.89 0.04 8.98
N LEU A 217 2.70 -0.52 9.20
CA LEU A 217 2.53 -1.86 9.76
C LEU A 217 3.10 -2.95 8.83
N PHE A 218 3.09 -2.76 7.51
CA PHE A 218 3.77 -3.65 6.58
C PHE A 218 5.27 -3.77 6.89
N ASN A 219 5.94 -2.66 7.20
CA ASN A 219 7.35 -2.67 7.59
C ASN A 219 7.56 -3.41 8.93
N VAL A 220 6.62 -3.26 9.87
CA VAL A 220 6.65 -3.97 11.16
C VAL A 220 6.58 -5.47 10.95
N TRP A 221 5.66 -5.92 10.09
CA TRP A 221 5.51 -7.33 9.75
C TRP A 221 6.74 -7.92 9.07
N LEU A 222 7.33 -7.21 8.11
CA LEU A 222 8.58 -7.63 7.47
C LEU A 222 9.73 -7.79 8.49
N VAL A 223 9.87 -6.84 9.41
CA VAL A 223 10.92 -6.88 10.46
C VAL A 223 10.68 -8.03 11.44
N LYS A 224 9.44 -8.24 11.87
CA LYS A 224 9.09 -9.30 12.82
C LYS A 224 9.38 -10.69 12.25
N ASN A 225 9.05 -10.90 10.98
CA ASN A 225 9.21 -12.18 10.29
C ASN A 225 10.60 -12.35 9.65
N ASN A 226 11.53 -11.42 9.90
CA ASN A 226 12.89 -11.42 9.36
C ASN A 226 12.93 -11.60 7.83
N LEU A 227 11.96 -11.00 7.13
CA LEU A 227 11.86 -11.08 5.68
C LEU A 227 12.75 -10.01 5.06
N THR A 228 13.51 -10.40 4.03
CA THR A 228 14.34 -9.49 3.23
C THR A 228 13.75 -9.39 1.83
N PRO A 229 12.95 -8.35 1.54
CA PRO A 229 12.35 -8.17 0.23
C PRO A 229 13.37 -7.85 -0.86
N LYS A 230 13.03 -8.22 -2.09
CA LYS A 230 13.67 -7.71 -3.31
C LYS A 230 13.12 -6.32 -3.63
N GLU A 231 13.97 -5.30 -3.51
CA GLU A 231 13.61 -3.94 -3.92
C GLU A 231 13.69 -3.78 -5.45
N VAL A 232 12.64 -3.22 -6.04
CA VAL A 232 12.58 -2.89 -7.47
C VAL A 232 12.24 -1.41 -7.69
N PRO A 233 12.63 -0.83 -8.84
CA PRO A 233 12.12 0.46 -9.26
C PRO A 233 10.60 0.44 -9.42
N PHE A 234 9.99 1.61 -9.25
CA PHE A 234 8.60 1.86 -9.64
C PHE A 234 8.53 3.22 -10.33
N MET A 235 7.52 3.43 -11.16
CA MET A 235 7.29 4.72 -11.82
C MET A 235 5.86 5.19 -11.66
N TYR A 236 5.65 6.49 -11.76
CA TYR A 236 4.32 7.07 -11.92
C TYR A 236 3.94 7.03 -13.40
N MET A 237 2.70 6.66 -13.72
CA MET A 237 2.17 6.68 -15.09
C MET A 237 1.47 8.01 -15.43
N GLU A 238 1.80 9.06 -14.69
CA GLU A 238 1.33 10.42 -14.90
C GLU A 238 2.34 11.43 -14.35
N LYS A 239 2.20 12.70 -14.75
CA LYS A 239 3.07 13.79 -14.28
C LYS A 239 2.86 14.03 -12.78
N VAL A 240 3.94 14.05 -12.01
CA VAL A 240 3.94 14.36 -10.57
C VAL A 240 4.57 15.73 -10.32
N ASN A 241 3.90 16.59 -9.56
CA ASN A 241 4.43 17.88 -9.17
C ASN A 241 5.35 17.75 -7.93
N LEU A 242 6.63 17.44 -8.18
CA LEU A 242 7.64 17.26 -7.14
C LEU A 242 7.90 18.52 -6.30
N LEU A 243 7.83 19.72 -6.91
CA LEU A 243 8.01 21.00 -6.20
C LEU A 243 6.91 21.22 -5.16
N LYS A 244 5.64 20.99 -5.53
CA LYS A 244 4.50 21.09 -4.61
C LYS A 244 4.63 20.09 -3.47
N LYS A 245 5.09 18.87 -3.75
CA LYS A 245 5.34 17.81 -2.76
C LYS A 245 6.44 18.20 -1.77
N ALA A 246 7.57 18.73 -2.26
CA ALA A 246 8.67 19.20 -1.42
C ALA A 246 8.28 20.40 -0.55
N LYS A 247 7.58 21.40 -1.12
CA LYS A 247 7.07 22.55 -0.35
C LYS A 247 6.11 22.12 0.75
N SER A 248 5.19 21.20 0.47
CA SER A 248 4.22 20.73 1.45
C SER A 248 4.90 19.98 2.59
N PHE A 249 5.90 19.16 2.28
CA PHE A 249 6.75 18.49 3.27
C PHE A 249 7.45 19.47 4.22
N LEU A 250 8.08 20.52 3.68
CA LEU A 250 8.75 21.54 4.50
C LEU A 250 7.77 22.31 5.39
N MET A 251 6.58 22.63 4.87
CA MET A 251 5.51 23.28 5.64
C MET A 251 5.01 22.41 6.80
N ALA A 252 4.84 21.11 6.57
CA ALA A 252 4.47 20.18 7.62
C ALA A 252 5.55 20.09 8.71
N LYS A 253 6.81 19.95 8.30
CA LYS A 253 7.94 19.78 9.22
C LYS A 253 8.23 21.02 10.08
N PHE A 254 8.33 22.20 9.46
CA PHE A 254 8.85 23.40 10.13
C PHE A 254 7.77 24.37 10.62
N PHE A 255 6.54 24.25 10.09
CA PHE A 255 5.45 25.18 10.38
C PHE A 255 4.19 24.48 10.91
N GLY A 256 4.25 23.17 11.17
CA GLY A 256 3.14 22.40 11.74
C GLY A 256 1.92 22.24 10.83
N LYS A 257 2.04 22.59 9.53
CA LYS A 257 0.91 22.52 8.59
C LYS A 257 0.68 21.09 8.09
N LYS A 258 -0.33 20.42 8.66
CA LYS A 258 -0.74 19.06 8.26
C LYS A 258 -1.15 18.98 6.78
N TYR A 259 -1.08 17.77 6.22
CA TYR A 259 -1.52 17.53 4.86
C TYR A 259 -3.04 17.51 4.77
N GLY A 260 -3.59 18.07 3.70
CA GLY A 260 -5.03 17.97 3.35
C GLY A 260 -5.29 17.26 2.01
N GLN A 261 -4.23 16.80 1.33
CA GLN A 261 -4.32 16.09 0.04
C GLN A 261 -3.10 15.20 -0.19
N SER A 262 -3.23 14.22 -1.08
CA SER A 262 -2.12 13.37 -1.53
C SER A 262 -1.28 14.05 -2.62
N PHE A 263 -0.01 13.66 -2.77
CA PHE A 263 0.95 14.22 -3.74
C PHE A 263 1.64 13.15 -4.56
#